data_AF-A9V3P0-F1
#
_entry.id   AF-A9V3P0-F1
#
_cell.length_a   1.000
_cell.length_b   1.000
_cell.length_c   1.000
_cell.angle_alpha   90.00
_cell.angle_beta   90.00
_cell.angle_gamma   90.00
#
_symmetry.space_group_name_H-M   'P 1'
#
loop_
_entity.id
_entity.type
_entity.pdbx_description
1 polymer ?
#
loop_
_entity_poly.entity_id
_entity_poly.type
_entity_poly.pdbx_seq_one_letter_code
_entity_poly.pdbx_strand_id
1 'polypeptide(L)'
;MLTPFFVPWHLCCRFCLGPVAAVRHYSEELSASEFDAKWKAYFEDESLDSGAIRRGLNDLFAHDLVPEPAILEQALRACRRVNDFSTSVRIFEGVMDKAPDATTYNYVVSQLKPVIAELEVTLPEELGLQ
;
A
#
# COMPACT_ATOMS: atom_id res chain seq x y z
N MET A 1 18.36 -57.24 37.31
CA MET A 1 18.79 -55.84 37.12
C MET A 1 17.99 -55.25 35.97
N LEU A 2 16.82 -54.71 36.27
CA LEU A 2 15.95 -53.97 35.36
C LEU A 2 15.28 -52.90 36.21
N THR A 3 15.60 -51.63 35.98
CA THR A 3 14.81 -50.50 36.48
C THR A 3 14.49 -49.58 35.30
N PRO A 4 13.21 -49.35 35.00
CA PRO A 4 12.78 -48.44 33.95
C PRO A 4 12.89 -46.98 34.42
N PHE A 5 13.38 -46.10 33.54
CA PHE A 5 13.29 -44.65 33.70
C PHE A 5 11.83 -44.21 33.52
N PHE A 6 11.14 -43.99 34.63
CA PHE A 6 9.83 -43.33 34.68
C PHE A 6 10.06 -41.92 35.24
N VAL A 7 10.09 -40.92 34.35
CA VAL A 7 10.20 -39.51 34.77
C VAL A 7 8.78 -38.99 35.05
N PRO A 8 8.49 -38.41 36.25
CA PRO A 8 7.14 -38.02 36.63
C PRO A 8 6.64 -36.77 35.92
N TRP A 9 5.41 -36.81 35.41
CA TRP A 9 4.70 -35.73 34.71
C TRP A 9 4.17 -34.61 35.63
N HIS A 10 4.87 -34.28 36.71
CA HIS A 10 4.36 -33.29 37.67
C HIS A 10 5.45 -32.31 38.07
N LEU A 11 5.76 -31.35 37.19
CA LEU A 11 6.16 -30.02 37.63
C LEU A 11 5.36 -28.96 36.85
N CYS A 12 4.43 -28.41 37.60
CA CYS A 12 3.53 -27.31 37.29
C CYS A 12 4.32 -26.03 36.96
N CYS A 13 4.51 -25.70 35.68
CA CYS A 13 4.74 -24.32 35.28
C CYS A 13 3.38 -23.67 35.02
N ARG A 14 2.83 -23.09 36.08
CA ARG A 14 1.68 -22.19 36.10
C ARG A 14 2.02 -20.96 35.24
N PHE A 15 1.80 -21.02 33.93
CA PHE A 15 1.76 -19.82 33.11
C PHE A 15 0.46 -19.09 33.46
N CYS A 16 0.56 -18.06 34.29
CA CYS A 16 -0.54 -17.15 34.56
C CYS A 16 -0.89 -16.44 33.25
N LEU A 17 -1.86 -16.97 32.52
CA LEU A 17 -2.61 -16.23 31.50
C LEU A 17 -3.35 -15.10 32.24
N GLY A 18 -2.70 -13.95 32.37
CA GLY A 18 -3.40 -12.71 32.66
C GLY A 18 -4.43 -12.45 31.56
N PRO A 19 -5.54 -11.75 31.84
CA PRO A 19 -6.49 -11.41 30.80
C PRO A 19 -5.77 -10.57 29.74
N VAL A 20 -5.65 -11.11 28.53
CA VAL A 20 -5.28 -10.31 27.36
C VAL A 20 -6.47 -9.38 27.11
N ALA A 21 -6.40 -8.17 27.66
CA ALA A 21 -7.32 -7.12 27.28
C ALA A 21 -7.04 -6.82 25.80
N ALA A 22 -7.88 -7.36 24.91
CA ALA A 22 -7.90 -6.98 23.52
C ALA A 22 -8.32 -5.50 23.47
N VAL A 23 -7.36 -4.59 23.50
CA VAL A 23 -7.58 -3.19 23.14
C VAL A 23 -7.90 -3.19 21.65
N ARG A 24 -9.18 -3.23 21.31
CA ARG A 24 -9.62 -2.85 19.97
C ARG A 24 -9.36 -1.36 19.85
N HIS A 25 -8.26 -0.98 19.21
CA HIS A 25 -8.16 0.37 18.66
C HIS A 25 -9.27 0.48 17.61
N TYR A 26 -10.31 1.25 17.91
CA TYR A 26 -11.11 1.84 16.85
C TYR A 26 -10.15 2.75 16.09
N SER A 27 -10.07 2.60 14.77
CA SER A 27 -9.31 3.54 13.96
C SER A 27 -9.88 4.94 14.19
N GLU A 28 -9.03 5.91 14.52
CA GLU A 28 -9.40 7.31 14.29
C GLU A 28 -9.72 7.46 12.81
N GLU A 29 -10.95 7.86 12.48
CA GLU A 29 -11.30 8.24 11.12
C GLU A 29 -10.51 9.51 10.79
N LEU A 30 -9.49 9.39 9.94
CA LEU A 30 -8.78 10.54 9.41
C LEU A 30 -9.74 11.36 8.56
N SER A 31 -9.66 12.68 8.68
CA SER A 31 -10.30 13.54 7.67
C SER A 31 -9.67 13.28 6.30
N ALA A 32 -10.41 13.56 5.21
CA ALA A 32 -9.89 13.40 3.85
C ALA A 32 -8.57 14.13 3.63
N SER A 33 -8.47 15.35 4.16
CA SER A 33 -7.24 16.17 4.18
C SER A 33 -6.05 15.45 4.83
N GLU A 34 -6.26 14.86 6.01
CA GLU A 34 -5.20 14.16 6.74
C GLU A 34 -4.81 12.84 6.06
N PHE A 35 -5.78 12.15 5.45
CA PHE A 35 -5.53 10.96 4.64
C PHE A 35 -4.63 11.28 3.44
N ASP A 36 -4.95 12.33 2.68
CA ASP A 36 -4.18 12.74 1.52
C ASP A 36 -2.77 13.19 1.92
N ALA A 37 -2.66 13.97 3.00
CA ALA A 37 -1.36 14.41 3.54
C ALA A 37 -0.49 13.22 3.99
N LYS A 38 -1.08 12.22 4.67
CA LYS A 38 -0.39 11.00 5.09
C LYS A 38 0.18 10.25 3.89
N TRP A 39 -0.61 10.03 2.85
CA TRP A 39 -0.16 9.25 1.68
C TRP A 39 0.84 10.02 0.82
N LYS A 40 0.70 11.34 0.70
CA LYS A 40 1.74 12.19 0.07
C LYS A 40 3.06 12.06 0.80
N ALA A 41 3.05 12.26 2.13
CA ALA A 41 4.25 12.16 2.96
C ALA A 41 4.87 10.75 2.91
N TYR A 42 4.04 9.69 2.83
CA TYR A 42 4.53 8.34 2.67
C TYR A 42 5.35 8.17 1.38
N PHE A 43 4.79 8.53 0.21
CA PHE A 43 5.49 8.37 -1.06
C PHE A 43 6.59 9.42 -1.32
N GLU A 44 6.58 10.54 -0.60
CA GLU A 44 7.65 11.54 -0.64
C GLU A 44 8.94 11.03 0.02
N ASP A 45 8.86 10.10 0.99
CA ASP A 45 10.02 9.54 1.67
C ASP A 45 11.02 8.93 0.67
N GLU A 46 12.21 9.53 0.61
CA GLU A 46 13.29 9.14 -0.29
C GLU A 46 13.92 7.79 0.08
N SER A 47 13.74 7.32 1.31
CA SER A 47 14.30 6.06 1.82
C SER A 47 13.49 4.82 1.43
N LEU A 48 12.31 5.00 0.82
CA LEU A 48 11.44 3.88 0.42
C LEU A 48 12.11 2.95 -0.60
N ASP A 49 12.04 1.66 -0.32
CA ASP A 49 12.45 0.60 -1.24
C ASP A 49 11.30 0.17 -2.15
N SER A 50 11.63 -0.54 -3.25
CA SER A 50 10.62 -1.03 -4.20
C SER A 50 9.57 -1.96 -3.54
N GLY A 51 9.94 -2.69 -2.48
CA GLY A 51 9.01 -3.52 -1.72
C GLY A 51 8.00 -2.69 -0.92
N ALA A 52 8.44 -1.62 -0.26
CA ALA A 52 7.55 -0.73 0.47
C ALA A 52 6.61 0.03 -0.45
N ILE A 53 7.09 0.52 -1.60
CA ILE A 53 6.23 1.21 -2.59
C ILE A 53 5.07 0.30 -3.02
N ARG A 54 5.34 -0.96 -3.37
CA ARG A 54 4.30 -1.92 -3.75
C ARG A 54 3.32 -2.22 -2.62
N ARG A 55 3.80 -2.35 -1.38
CA ARG A 55 2.94 -2.53 -0.20
C ARG A 55 2.05 -1.31 0.02
N GLY A 56 2.63 -0.11 0.00
CA GLY A 56 1.90 1.15 0.15
C GLY A 56 0.84 1.34 -0.93
N LEU A 57 1.14 0.98 -2.19
CA LEU A 57 0.15 1.03 -3.27
C LEU A 57 -0.98 0.02 -3.06
N ASN A 58 -0.67 -1.21 -2.64
CA ASN A 58 -1.71 -2.21 -2.34
C ASN A 58 -2.62 -1.73 -1.20
N ASP A 59 -2.05 -1.14 -0.16
CA ASP A 59 -2.79 -0.59 0.98
C ASP A 59 -3.62 0.64 0.56
N LEU A 60 -3.06 1.54 -0.26
CA LEU A 60 -3.75 2.71 -0.80
C LEU A 60 -4.99 2.29 -1.63
N PHE A 61 -4.82 1.35 -2.55
CA PHE A 61 -5.90 0.88 -3.42
C PHE A 61 -6.94 0.02 -2.69
N ALA A 62 -6.64 -0.50 -1.49
CA ALA A 62 -7.58 -1.23 -0.66
C ALA A 62 -8.67 -0.32 -0.04
N HIS A 63 -8.46 0.99 0.01
CA HIS A 63 -9.47 1.95 0.48
C HIS A 63 -10.58 2.15 -0.55
N ASP A 64 -11.83 2.36 -0.11
CA ASP A 64 -12.99 2.57 -0.98
C ASP A 64 -13.06 4.01 -1.55
N LEU A 65 -12.01 4.40 -2.28
CA LEU A 65 -11.87 5.70 -2.93
C LEU A 65 -10.97 5.58 -4.16
N VAL A 66 -11.04 6.59 -5.03
CA VAL A 66 -10.05 6.81 -6.09
C VAL A 66 -8.98 7.74 -5.52
N PRO A 67 -7.69 7.36 -5.55
CA PRO A 67 -6.63 8.21 -5.00
C PRO A 67 -6.52 9.56 -5.70
N GLU A 68 -6.23 10.62 -4.93
CA GLU A 68 -6.02 11.96 -5.48
C GLU A 68 -4.79 11.98 -6.42
N PRO A 69 -4.85 12.69 -7.57
CA PRO A 69 -3.71 12.82 -8.48
C PRO A 69 -2.40 13.25 -7.80
N ALA A 70 -2.48 14.11 -6.79
CA ALA A 70 -1.29 14.56 -6.06
C ALA A 70 -0.62 13.45 -5.24
N ILE A 71 -1.35 12.44 -4.76
CA ILE A 71 -0.77 11.24 -4.14
C ILE A 71 -0.07 10.39 -5.20
N LEU A 72 -0.74 10.20 -6.34
CA LEU A 72 -0.23 9.40 -7.45
C LEU A 72 1.03 9.99 -8.08
N GLU A 73 1.14 11.32 -8.15
CA GLU A 73 2.37 12.00 -8.58
C GLU A 73 3.55 11.60 -7.68
N GLN A 74 3.39 11.63 -6.36
CA GLN A 74 4.46 11.23 -5.43
C GLN A 74 4.80 9.75 -5.58
N ALA A 75 3.79 8.89 -5.78
CA ALA A 75 4.01 7.47 -6.04
C ALA A 75 4.77 7.22 -7.35
N LEU A 76 4.47 7.94 -8.43
CA LEU A 76 5.19 7.86 -9.71
C LEU A 76 6.64 8.33 -9.56
N ARG A 77 6.87 9.45 -8.86
CA ARG A 77 8.22 9.94 -8.55
C ARG A 77 8.99 8.92 -7.70
N ALA A 78 8.33 8.27 -6.73
CA ALA A 78 8.93 7.20 -5.94
C ALA A 78 9.34 6.00 -6.81
N CYS A 79 8.47 5.57 -7.73
CA CYS A 79 8.80 4.52 -8.69
C CYS A 79 10.02 4.88 -9.54
N ARG A 80 10.15 6.15 -9.97
CA ARG A 80 11.32 6.61 -10.72
C ARG A 80 12.61 6.55 -9.89
N ARG A 81 12.57 6.92 -8.60
CA ARG A 81 13.75 6.82 -7.71
C ARG A 81 14.30 5.41 -7.62
N VAL A 82 13.42 4.40 -7.57
CA VAL A 82 13.81 2.99 -7.48
C VAL A 82 13.94 2.28 -8.83
N ASN A 83 13.78 3.01 -9.96
CA ASN A 83 13.78 2.47 -11.33
C ASN A 83 12.76 1.33 -11.56
N ASP A 84 11.58 1.39 -10.94
CA ASP A 84 10.52 0.40 -11.14
C ASP A 84 9.43 0.89 -12.10
N PHE A 85 9.70 0.75 -13.39
CA PHE A 85 8.78 1.12 -14.46
C PHE A 85 7.48 0.30 -14.45
N SER A 86 7.57 -0.99 -14.12
CA SER A 86 6.41 -1.88 -14.14
C SER A 86 5.34 -1.46 -13.12
N THR A 87 5.78 -1.00 -11.95
CA THR A 87 4.87 -0.49 -10.93
C THR A 87 4.25 0.85 -11.36
N SER A 88 4.97 1.71 -12.09
CA SER A 88 4.41 2.96 -12.63
C SER A 88 3.24 2.73 -13.58
N VAL A 89 3.34 1.75 -14.49
CA VAL A 89 2.24 1.38 -15.38
C VAL A 89 1.06 0.81 -14.58
N ARG A 90 1.36 -0.07 -13.62
CA ARG A 90 0.35 -0.72 -12.77
C ARG A 90 -0.43 0.24 -11.88
N ILE A 91 0.13 1.41 -11.55
CA ILE A 91 -0.61 2.47 -10.87
C ILE A 91 -1.81 2.90 -11.72
N PHE A 92 -1.64 3.09 -13.03
CA PHE A 92 -2.73 3.50 -13.91
C PHE A 92 -3.78 2.39 -14.08
N GLU A 93 -3.37 1.12 -14.19
CA GLU A 93 -4.30 -0.02 -14.16
C GLU A 93 -5.13 -0.03 -12.87
N GLY A 94 -4.48 0.21 -11.72
CA GLY A 94 -5.16 0.32 -10.43
C GLY A 94 -6.16 1.48 -10.38
N VAL A 95 -5.84 2.63 -10.99
CA VAL A 95 -6.80 3.75 -11.09
C VAL A 95 -7.97 3.39 -12.00
N MET A 96 -7.75 2.67 -13.11
CA MET A 96 -8.83 2.21 -13.99
C MET A 96 -9.79 1.27 -13.27
N ASP A 97 -9.27 0.32 -12.50
CA ASP A 97 -10.09 -0.64 -11.72
C ASP A 97 -10.89 0.06 -10.61
N LYS A 98 -10.33 1.11 -10.00
CA LYS A 98 -10.99 1.89 -8.95
C LYS A 98 -11.97 2.93 -9.48
N ALA A 99 -11.78 3.41 -10.69
CA ALA A 99 -12.61 4.45 -11.27
C ALA A 99 -14.01 3.88 -11.60
N PRO A 100 -15.10 4.53 -11.18
CA PRO A 100 -16.45 4.06 -11.48
C PRO A 100 -16.79 4.19 -12.97
N ASP A 101 -16.09 5.07 -13.68
CA ASP A 101 -16.33 5.38 -15.08
C ASP A 101 -15.08 5.97 -15.76
N ALA A 102 -15.08 5.95 -17.10
CA ALA A 102 -13.96 6.45 -17.90
C ALA A 102 -13.69 7.95 -17.71
N THR A 103 -14.69 8.76 -17.34
CA THR A 103 -14.49 10.21 -17.10
C THR A 103 -13.60 10.43 -15.88
N THR A 104 -13.81 9.66 -14.82
CA THR A 104 -13.00 9.72 -13.60
C THR A 104 -11.55 9.35 -13.87
N TYR A 105 -11.33 8.26 -14.61
CA TYR A 105 -9.97 7.87 -15.02
C TYR A 105 -9.30 8.93 -15.90
N ASN A 106 -10.00 9.40 -16.95
CA ASN A 106 -9.50 10.45 -17.84
C ASN A 106 -9.17 11.75 -17.11
N TYR A 107 -9.94 12.09 -16.07
CA TYR A 107 -9.62 13.21 -15.19
C TYR A 107 -8.27 13.02 -14.49
N VAL A 108 -8.04 11.86 -13.86
CA VAL A 108 -6.78 11.56 -13.19
C VAL A 108 -5.60 11.61 -14.17
N VAL A 109 -5.72 10.95 -15.33
CA VAL A 109 -4.70 11.00 -16.38
C VAL A 109 -4.45 12.42 -16.84
N SER A 110 -5.50 13.24 -17.03
CA SER A 110 -5.36 14.64 -17.46
C SER A 110 -4.54 15.49 -16.48
N GLN A 111 -4.69 15.26 -15.17
CA GLN A 111 -3.93 15.96 -14.13
C GLN A 111 -2.47 15.51 -14.10
N LEU A 112 -2.21 14.24 -14.42
CA LEU A 112 -0.87 13.64 -14.39
C LEU A 112 -0.10 13.75 -15.71
N LYS A 113 -0.72 14.24 -16.80
CA LYS A 113 -0.06 14.50 -18.09
C LYS A 113 1.33 15.15 -17.99
N PRO A 114 1.56 16.22 -17.21
CA PRO A 114 2.91 16.80 -17.08
C PRO A 114 3.92 15.83 -16.49
N VAL A 115 3.52 15.04 -15.48
CA VAL A 115 4.37 14.05 -14.80
C VAL A 115 4.65 12.86 -15.70
N ILE A 116 3.64 12.39 -16.45
CA ILE A 116 3.77 11.30 -17.43
C ILE A 116 4.81 11.67 -18.49
N ALA A 117 4.73 12.90 -19.02
CA ALA A 117 5.68 13.40 -20.01
C ALA A 117 7.09 13.61 -19.42
N GLU A 118 7.20 14.06 -18.16
CA GLU A 118 8.49 14.24 -17.47
C GLU A 118 9.18 12.90 -17.19
N LEU A 119 8.44 11.90 -16.74
CA LEU A 119 8.97 10.61 -16.31
C LEU A 119 9.02 9.55 -17.42
N GLU A 120 8.50 9.88 -18.62
CA GLU A 120 8.41 8.99 -19.78
C GLU A 120 7.68 7.68 -19.49
N VAL A 121 6.58 7.77 -18.72
CA VAL A 121 5.75 6.60 -18.40
C VAL A 121 4.79 6.34 -19.55
N THR A 122 4.74 5.10 -20.04
CA THR A 122 3.72 4.69 -21.02
C THR A 122 2.43 4.32 -20.31
N LEU A 123 1.31 4.72 -20.87
CA LEU A 123 0.00 4.34 -20.34
C LEU A 123 -0.31 2.87 -20.65
N PRO A 124 -1.11 2.17 -19.82
CA PRO A 124 -1.46 0.77 -20.04
C PRO A 124 -2.12 0.54 -21.42
N GLU A 125 -2.94 1.47 -21.89
CA GLU A 125 -3.64 1.38 -23.17
C GLU A 125 -2.67 1.43 -24.37
N GLU A 126 -1.57 2.18 -24.24
CA GLU A 126 -0.53 2.28 -25.27
C GLU A 126 0.27 0.97 -25.41
N LEU A 127 0.31 0.17 -24.33
CA LEU A 127 0.93 -1.15 -24.29
C LEU A 127 -0.03 -2.27 -24.72
N GLY A 128 -1.30 -1.94 -25.03
CA GLY A 128 -2.35 -2.93 -25.29
C GLY A 128 -2.80 -3.69 -24.05
N LEU A 129 -2.58 -3.11 -22.86
CA LEU A 129 -3.15 -3.55 -21.60
C LEU A 129 -4.56 -2.93 -21.44
N GLN A 130 -5.28 -3.36 -20.40
CA GLN A 130 -6.71 -3.07 -20.22
C GLN A 130 -7.05 -1.58 -20.19
#